data_AF-A0A1G8E2W6-F1
#
_entry.id   AF-A0A1G8E2W6-F1
#
_cell.length_a   1.000
_cell.length_b   1.000
_cell.length_c   1.000
_cell.angle_alpha   90.00
_cell.angle_beta   90.00
_cell.angle_gamma   90.00
#
_symmetry.space_group_name_H-M   'P 1'
#
loop_
_entity.id
_entity.type
_entity.pdbx_description
1 polymer ?
#
loop_
_entity_poly.entity_id
_entity_poly.type
_entity_poly.pdbx_seq_one_letter_code
_entity_poly.pdbx_strand_id
1 'polypeptide(L)'
;MGGGEISFLREGNREKEGGDLMMEYLDKYSAHQTLIQPLKMFGFPKVKDKLAALLWLSKDIDLKDIEYVFPLIFIKNTTLALTAAQIAAGIMSRIGAKDWRRIYDQVKYTRIDEKSLVSLLEFETDISIHMLGIASLNSNGYVREKALKLISGVKSPSAVPYTLLRLNDWVVSVRNLAEHILKNIFIPDNIDLFINHFELINKLQDSVRVDLNRIKTLVEDFLKDDSFKDIVKRKLKHPQVKTRLFCYQLLKDRIVNDETIIISALQDKSFEVRMWLVGAIKTLEPQAQESIIEKLLQDKSAKVKTAVLRKHEDFVCQNFRGILEMLLIDESASVRDDARFILKKHSIVTDIPQFYRHQILKNSLPGAIAGLGETGGQRDFDIVCGFKTNEEPKIRLASLIAMWQLSKVDTVGFVLDALNSDLPKIKKTAKRLCKRTRMPDILSAMKENLKSEDLNTRILALQIIYGYGGWQALQAILYAISREQEPVLSEARNLLNKWLPKSTSLYSKPDRATEKEIINFYETICLKGLISENVLKELQFVLVTRR
;
A
#
# COMPACT_ATOMS: atom_id res chain seq x y z
N MET A 1 -53.88 57.28 48.65
CA MET A 1 -52.94 56.17 48.37
C MET A 1 -51.55 56.79 48.35
N GLY A 2 -50.65 56.30 49.22
CA GLY A 2 -49.34 56.89 49.53
C GLY A 2 -48.46 57.11 48.29
N GLY A 3 -47.59 58.12 48.23
CA GLY A 3 -46.65 58.58 49.27
C GLY A 3 -45.35 57.77 49.11
N GLY A 4 -44.15 58.32 49.00
CA GLY A 4 -43.63 59.68 49.01
C GLY A 4 -42.11 59.59 48.74
N GLU A 5 -41.57 60.69 48.25
CA GLU A 5 -40.21 61.24 48.39
C GLU A 5 -38.96 60.40 48.78
N ILE A 6 -37.91 60.64 47.97
CA ILE A 6 -36.51 61.04 48.31
C ILE A 6 -35.64 60.02 49.08
N SER A 7 -34.43 59.71 48.56
CA SER A 7 -33.12 60.12 49.16
C SER A 7 -31.90 59.19 48.87
N PHE A 8 -30.73 59.84 48.72
CA PHE A 8 -29.33 59.47 49.04
C PHE A 8 -28.60 58.22 48.47
N LEU A 9 -27.53 58.52 47.68
CA LEU A 9 -26.10 58.18 47.91
C LEU A 9 -25.75 56.88 48.69
N ARG A 10 -24.94 55.98 48.08
CA ARG A 10 -23.47 55.81 48.31
C ARG A 10 -22.96 54.43 47.86
N GLU A 11 -21.69 54.46 47.49
CA GLU A 11 -20.77 53.37 47.18
C GLU A 11 -20.81 52.18 48.17
N GLY A 12 -20.53 50.99 47.66
CA GLY A 12 -20.19 49.83 48.49
C GLY A 12 -19.98 48.54 47.72
N ASN A 13 -18.72 48.17 47.54
CA ASN A 13 -18.20 46.81 47.33
C ASN A 13 -18.65 46.03 46.07
N ARG A 14 -17.81 46.06 45.03
CA ARG A 14 -17.58 44.91 44.15
C ARG A 14 -16.18 44.36 44.38
N GLU A 15 -16.06 43.45 45.33
CA GLU A 15 -15.00 42.45 45.32
C GLU A 15 -15.62 41.09 44.99
N LYS A 16 -14.90 40.35 44.12
CA LYS A 16 -14.98 38.91 43.85
C LYS A 16 -16.19 38.41 43.05
N GLU A 17 -15.95 38.23 41.76
CA GLU A 17 -16.36 37.03 41.01
C GLU A 17 -15.57 36.98 39.69
N GLY A 18 -14.33 36.49 39.76
CA GLY A 18 -13.53 36.13 38.58
C GLY A 18 -13.82 34.69 38.20
N GLY A 19 -14.81 34.49 37.33
CA GLY A 19 -15.17 33.18 36.79
C GLY A 19 -14.02 32.53 36.00
N ASP A 20 -13.76 31.26 36.32
CA ASP A 20 -12.76 30.40 35.70
C ASP A 20 -13.32 29.89 34.34
N LEU A 21 -12.98 30.58 33.25
CA LEU A 21 -13.27 30.11 31.89
C LEU A 21 -12.22 29.05 31.50
N MET A 22 -12.65 27.79 31.47
CA MET A 22 -11.91 26.69 30.81
C MET A 22 -11.79 27.05 29.32
N MET A 23 -10.57 27.15 28.77
CA MET A 23 -10.41 27.33 27.32
C MET A 23 -10.92 26.08 26.60
N GLU A 24 -12.05 26.20 25.90
CA GLU A 24 -12.52 25.20 24.96
C GLU A 24 -11.73 25.32 23.65
N TYR A 25 -10.91 24.30 23.35
CA TYR A 25 -10.22 24.21 22.07
C TYR A 25 -11.19 23.73 20.99
N LEU A 26 -11.26 24.45 19.88
CA LEU A 26 -12.13 24.13 18.73
C LEU A 26 -11.45 23.15 17.74
N ASP A 27 -10.12 23.14 17.69
CA ASP A 27 -9.33 22.30 16.78
C ASP A 27 -7.92 21.99 17.31
N LYS A 28 -7.25 21.03 16.67
CA LYS A 28 -5.86 20.61 17.01
C LYS A 28 -4.85 21.74 16.84
N TYR A 29 -5.04 22.59 15.83
CA TYR A 29 -4.10 23.67 15.54
C TYR A 29 -4.00 24.63 16.72
N SER A 30 -5.14 25.03 17.28
CA SER A 30 -5.24 25.91 18.45
C SER A 30 -4.59 25.28 19.68
N ALA A 31 -4.78 23.97 19.90
CA ALA A 31 -4.09 23.25 20.95
C ALA A 31 -2.57 23.25 20.73
N HIS A 32 -2.08 22.93 19.52
CA HIS A 32 -0.65 22.96 19.18
C HIS A 32 -0.02 24.34 19.40
N GLN A 33 -0.71 25.42 19.01
CA GLN A 33 -0.24 26.79 19.25
C GLN A 33 -0.04 27.08 20.74
N THR A 34 -0.98 26.67 21.59
CA THR A 34 -0.83 26.80 23.05
C THR A 34 0.37 26.00 23.57
N LEU A 35 0.62 24.79 23.04
CA LEU A 35 1.72 23.95 23.49
C LEU A 35 3.10 24.53 23.13
N ILE A 36 3.28 25.10 21.95
CA ILE A 36 4.60 25.61 21.50
C ILE A 36 4.99 26.97 22.09
N GLN A 37 4.01 27.76 22.54
CA GLN A 37 4.28 29.09 23.08
C GLN A 37 5.03 29.03 24.43
N PRO A 38 6.02 29.91 24.68
CA PRO A 38 6.78 29.93 25.93
C PRO A 38 5.93 30.39 27.13
N LEU A 39 6.25 29.92 28.34
CA LEU A 39 5.56 30.32 29.58
C LEU A 39 5.94 31.72 30.12
N LYS A 40 6.76 32.49 29.39
CA LYS A 40 7.62 33.55 30.00
C LYS A 40 7.08 34.99 29.99
N MET A 41 5.86 35.29 29.56
CA MET A 41 5.40 36.70 29.46
C MET A 41 3.88 36.89 29.64
N PHE A 42 3.45 38.13 29.90
CA PHE A 42 2.03 38.54 29.92
C PHE A 42 1.40 38.30 28.53
N GLY A 43 0.22 37.67 28.48
CA GLY A 43 -0.43 37.28 27.21
C GLY A 43 -0.01 35.92 26.64
N PHE A 44 0.88 35.18 27.32
CA PHE A 44 1.24 33.81 26.96
C PHE A 44 0.49 32.78 27.81
N PRO A 45 0.34 31.53 27.33
CA PRO A 45 -0.35 30.47 28.06
C PRO A 45 0.35 30.16 29.39
N LYS A 46 -0.45 29.97 30.42
CA LYS A 46 -0.04 29.49 31.74
C LYS A 46 0.05 27.95 31.72
N VAL A 47 0.59 27.39 32.79
CA VAL A 47 0.65 25.92 32.98
C VAL A 47 -0.74 25.28 32.83
N LYS A 48 -1.78 25.90 33.41
CA LYS A 48 -3.15 25.40 33.31
C LYS A 48 -3.67 25.34 31.87
N ASP A 49 -3.28 26.29 31.03
CA ASP A 49 -3.71 26.36 29.63
C ASP A 49 -3.07 25.24 28.81
N LYS A 50 -1.77 24.99 29.04
CA LYS A 50 -1.05 23.86 28.42
C LYS A 50 -1.57 22.50 28.88
N LEU A 51 -1.91 22.36 30.17
CA LEU A 51 -2.54 21.14 30.69
C LEU A 51 -3.91 20.91 30.03
N ALA A 52 -4.73 21.95 29.90
CA ALA A 52 -6.01 21.87 29.19
C ALA A 52 -5.82 21.48 27.72
N ALA A 53 -4.81 22.04 27.03
CA ALA A 53 -4.48 21.68 25.65
C ALA A 53 -4.06 20.20 25.53
N LEU A 54 -3.20 19.70 26.43
CA LEU A 54 -2.78 18.30 26.45
C LEU A 54 -3.96 17.34 26.69
N LEU A 55 -4.81 17.65 27.68
CA LEU A 55 -6.00 16.86 27.99
C LEU A 55 -6.98 16.85 26.82
N TRP A 56 -7.18 17.99 26.16
CA TRP A 56 -8.01 18.07 24.97
C TRP A 56 -7.43 17.25 23.82
N LEU A 57 -6.12 17.40 23.54
CA LEU A 57 -5.43 16.68 22.46
C LEU A 57 -5.43 15.16 22.68
N SER A 58 -5.39 14.70 23.94
CA SER A 58 -5.40 13.27 24.28
C SER A 58 -6.66 12.52 23.81
N LYS A 59 -7.77 13.23 23.56
CA LYS A 59 -9.03 12.65 23.09
C LYS A 59 -8.98 12.21 21.63
N ASP A 60 -8.13 12.85 20.82
CA ASP A 60 -7.92 12.55 19.41
C ASP A 60 -6.43 12.65 19.08
N ILE A 61 -5.60 11.83 19.73
CA ILE A 61 -4.15 11.93 19.55
C ILE A 61 -3.66 11.10 18.36
N ASP A 62 -2.75 11.67 17.59
CA ASP A 62 -2.09 11.00 16.47
C ASP A 62 -0.55 11.04 16.60
N LEU A 63 0.15 10.34 15.69
CA LEU A 63 1.61 10.25 15.73
C LEU A 63 2.33 11.58 15.51
N LYS A 64 1.74 12.56 14.77
CA LYS A 64 2.41 13.85 14.55
C LYS A 64 2.40 14.73 15.79
N ASP A 65 1.47 14.50 16.69
CA ASP A 65 1.33 15.30 17.91
C ASP A 65 2.57 15.20 18.82
N ILE A 66 3.42 14.18 18.64
CA ILE A 66 4.66 13.98 19.40
C ILE A 66 5.61 15.19 19.34
N GLU A 67 5.65 15.92 18.22
CA GLU A 67 6.55 17.07 18.03
C GLU A 67 6.18 18.25 18.96
N TYR A 68 4.90 18.35 19.33
CA TYR A 68 4.39 19.38 20.23
C TYR A 68 4.40 18.95 21.70
N VAL A 69 4.21 17.65 21.94
CA VAL A 69 4.10 17.09 23.30
C VAL A 69 5.48 16.86 23.93
N PHE A 70 6.40 16.21 23.20
CA PHE A 70 7.69 15.80 23.75
C PHE A 70 8.54 16.95 24.32
N PRO A 71 8.61 18.16 23.73
CA PRO A 71 9.37 19.26 24.31
C PRO A 71 8.91 19.71 25.71
N LEU A 72 7.64 19.46 26.06
CA LEU A 72 7.06 19.92 27.33
C LEU A 72 7.57 19.14 28.54
N ILE A 73 8.15 17.96 28.34
CA ILE A 73 8.70 17.13 29.43
C ILE A 73 9.90 17.80 30.13
N PHE A 74 10.56 18.75 29.44
CA PHE A 74 11.71 19.49 29.98
C PHE A 74 11.29 20.80 30.68
N ILE A 75 10.00 21.07 30.81
CA ILE A 75 9.50 22.22 31.57
C ILE A 75 9.57 21.90 33.06
N LYS A 76 10.02 22.86 33.88
CA LYS A 76 10.18 22.72 35.34
C LYS A 76 8.91 22.33 36.12
N ASN A 77 7.72 22.46 35.51
CA ASN A 77 6.48 22.12 36.18
C ASN A 77 6.23 20.60 36.11
N THR A 78 6.33 19.92 37.25
CA THR A 78 6.24 18.46 37.35
C THR A 78 4.95 17.88 36.80
N THR A 79 3.80 18.51 37.08
CA THR A 79 2.49 18.04 36.58
C THR A 79 2.42 18.10 35.06
N LEU A 80 2.81 19.23 34.46
CA LEU A 80 2.83 19.39 33.01
C LEU A 80 3.81 18.42 32.33
N ALA A 81 5.01 18.27 32.91
CA ALA A 81 6.01 17.35 32.39
C ALA A 81 5.53 15.89 32.42
N LEU A 82 4.93 15.46 33.54
CA LEU A 82 4.38 14.12 33.69
C LEU A 82 3.23 13.85 32.71
N THR A 83 2.27 14.78 32.58
CA THR A 83 1.16 14.63 31.62
C THR A 83 1.68 14.53 30.19
N ALA A 84 2.65 15.37 29.80
CA ALA A 84 3.26 15.28 28.49
C ALA A 84 4.01 13.95 28.27
N ALA A 85 4.74 13.47 29.28
CA ALA A 85 5.47 12.21 29.22
C ALA A 85 4.53 11.00 29.07
N GLN A 86 3.43 10.96 29.82
CA GLN A 86 2.39 9.91 29.70
C GLN A 86 1.78 9.88 28.30
N ILE A 87 1.43 11.06 27.76
CA ILE A 87 0.86 11.19 26.43
C ILE A 87 1.87 10.73 25.37
N ALA A 88 3.12 11.18 25.46
CA ALA A 88 4.17 10.79 24.54
C ALA A 88 4.49 9.28 24.60
N ALA A 89 4.52 8.68 25.79
CA ALA A 89 4.64 7.22 25.95
C ALA A 89 3.46 6.47 25.32
N GLY A 90 2.23 7.00 25.48
CA GLY A 90 1.02 6.49 24.84
C GLY A 90 1.10 6.50 23.30
N ILE A 91 1.70 7.53 22.71
CA ILE A 91 2.01 7.56 21.27
C ILE A 91 3.02 6.46 20.92
N MET A 92 4.14 6.39 21.66
CA MET A 92 5.24 5.48 21.34
C MET A 92 4.87 4.00 21.44
N SER A 93 4.00 3.64 22.38
CA SER A 93 3.53 2.24 22.55
C SER A 93 2.69 1.72 21.37
N ARG A 94 2.21 2.61 20.48
CA ARG A 94 1.36 2.25 19.32
C ARG A 94 2.12 2.26 17.99
N ILE A 95 3.41 2.54 17.99
CA ILE A 95 4.21 2.72 16.78
C ILE A 95 4.38 1.40 16.03
N GLY A 96 3.99 1.42 14.75
CA GLY A 96 4.34 0.38 13.80
C GLY A 96 5.68 0.68 13.13
N ALA A 97 6.26 -0.33 12.49
CA ALA A 97 7.61 -0.18 11.94
C ALA A 97 7.73 0.75 10.72
N LYS A 98 6.61 1.16 10.11
CA LYS A 98 6.56 2.21 9.09
C LYS A 98 6.62 3.62 9.69
N ASP A 99 6.27 3.77 10.95
CA ASP A 99 6.10 5.08 11.60
C ASP A 99 7.43 5.65 12.12
N TRP A 100 8.43 4.81 12.36
CA TRP A 100 9.74 5.23 12.89
C TRP A 100 10.41 6.35 12.10
N ARG A 101 10.32 6.34 10.77
CA ARG A 101 10.90 7.41 9.93
C ARG A 101 10.19 8.74 10.20
N ARG A 102 8.86 8.72 10.26
CA ARG A 102 8.04 9.92 10.53
C ARG A 102 8.34 10.48 11.91
N ILE A 103 8.35 9.61 12.94
CA ILE A 103 8.66 10.01 14.31
C ILE A 103 10.07 10.60 14.40
N TYR A 104 11.07 9.96 13.77
CA TYR A 104 12.43 10.48 13.71
C TYR A 104 12.46 11.90 13.12
N ASP A 105 11.80 12.14 11.99
CA ASP A 105 11.78 13.45 11.35
C ASP A 105 11.13 14.55 12.21
N GLN A 106 10.16 14.18 13.04
CA GLN A 106 9.42 15.07 13.93
C GLN A 106 10.20 15.49 15.18
N VAL A 107 11.01 14.58 15.75
CA VAL A 107 11.68 14.84 17.04
C VAL A 107 13.18 15.11 16.94
N LYS A 108 13.81 14.88 15.77
CA LYS A 108 15.28 14.98 15.63
C LYS A 108 15.87 16.36 15.94
N TYR A 109 15.08 17.43 15.85
CA TYR A 109 15.52 18.81 16.12
C TYR A 109 14.97 19.38 17.43
N THR A 110 14.37 18.55 18.29
CA THR A 110 14.00 18.98 19.64
C THR A 110 15.25 19.45 20.39
N ARG A 111 15.19 20.64 20.97
CA ARG A 111 16.29 21.18 21.78
C ARG A 111 16.33 20.46 23.13
N ILE A 112 17.44 19.76 23.39
CA ILE A 112 17.65 18.99 24.61
C ILE A 112 19.01 19.37 25.17
N ASP A 113 19.05 19.76 26.45
CA ASP A 113 20.30 19.83 27.21
C ASP A 113 20.68 18.40 27.63
N GLU A 114 21.88 17.95 27.28
CA GLU A 114 22.35 16.61 27.64
C GLU A 114 22.26 16.36 29.16
N LYS A 115 22.50 17.40 29.97
CA LYS A 115 22.45 17.30 31.44
C LYS A 115 21.04 17.04 31.96
N SER A 116 20.00 17.53 31.26
CA SER A 116 18.62 17.33 31.68
C SER A 116 18.08 15.94 31.37
N LEU A 117 18.79 15.10 30.60
CA LEU A 117 18.32 13.74 30.31
C LEU A 117 18.21 12.86 31.56
N VAL A 118 18.98 13.14 32.61
CA VAL A 118 18.94 12.36 33.86
C VAL A 118 17.58 12.51 34.55
N SER A 119 16.94 13.69 34.47
CA SER A 119 15.62 13.90 35.09
C SER A 119 14.52 13.07 34.42
N LEU A 120 14.75 12.55 33.21
CA LEU A 120 13.78 11.66 32.57
C LEU A 120 13.70 10.29 33.26
N LEU A 121 14.64 9.95 34.15
CA LEU A 121 14.56 8.75 35.00
C LEU A 121 13.64 8.91 36.21
N GLU A 122 13.14 10.11 36.49
CA GLU A 122 12.22 10.38 37.60
C GLU A 122 10.79 9.89 37.30
N PHE A 123 10.48 9.55 36.04
CA PHE A 123 9.20 8.97 35.67
C PHE A 123 9.16 7.46 35.93
N GLU A 124 7.95 6.88 35.85
CA GLU A 124 7.76 5.43 35.82
C GLU A 124 8.62 4.78 34.72
N THR A 125 9.17 3.60 35.00
CA THR A 125 10.14 2.87 34.17
C THR A 125 9.84 2.89 32.67
N ASP A 126 8.62 2.53 32.25
CA ASP A 126 8.28 2.47 30.82
C ASP A 126 8.14 3.87 30.19
N ILE A 127 7.64 4.86 30.94
CA ILE A 127 7.59 6.25 30.49
C ILE A 127 9.02 6.77 30.30
N SER A 128 9.89 6.53 31.28
CA SER A 128 11.31 6.90 31.25
C SER A 128 12.01 6.33 30.01
N ILE A 129 11.78 5.05 29.70
CA ILE A 129 12.36 4.38 28.53
C ILE A 129 11.86 4.99 27.23
N HIS A 130 10.56 5.27 27.11
CA HIS A 130 10.03 5.93 25.92
C HIS A 130 10.60 7.35 25.76
N MET A 131 10.76 8.12 26.85
CA MET A 131 11.27 9.49 26.78
C MET A 131 12.74 9.52 26.37
N LEU A 132 13.56 8.66 27.00
CA LEU A 132 14.95 8.46 26.59
C LEU A 132 15.04 7.90 25.17
N GLY A 133 14.12 7.01 24.80
CA GLY A 133 14.00 6.46 23.46
C GLY A 133 13.74 7.53 22.40
N ILE A 134 12.83 8.47 22.66
CA ILE A 134 12.60 9.63 21.78
C ILE A 134 13.85 10.53 21.75
N ALA A 135 14.50 10.77 22.89
CA ALA A 135 15.77 11.51 22.93
C ALA A 135 16.88 10.83 22.10
N SER A 136 16.88 9.49 21.99
CA SER A 136 17.81 8.75 21.13
C SER A 136 17.58 8.96 19.62
N LEU A 137 16.49 9.63 19.24
CA LEU A 137 16.20 10.02 17.85
C LEU A 137 16.72 11.42 17.50
N ASN A 138 17.40 12.10 18.43
CA ASN A 138 17.91 13.45 18.22
C ASN A 138 18.99 13.51 17.11
N SER A 139 19.17 14.70 16.54
CA SER A 139 20.24 15.01 15.59
C SER A 139 21.61 15.17 16.28
N ASN A 140 21.64 15.46 17.58
CA ASN A 140 22.88 15.57 18.35
C ASN A 140 23.35 14.17 18.84
N GLY A 141 24.55 13.77 18.41
CA GLY A 141 25.18 12.49 18.80
C GLY A 141 25.41 12.32 20.30
N TYR A 142 25.74 13.39 21.02
CA TYR A 142 25.96 13.37 22.47
C TYR A 142 24.66 13.09 23.24
N VAL A 143 23.56 13.72 22.81
CA VAL A 143 22.21 13.48 23.36
C VAL A 143 21.81 12.02 23.14
N ARG A 144 22.04 11.48 21.94
CA ARG A 144 21.74 10.07 21.65
C ARG A 144 22.57 9.10 22.47
N GLU A 145 23.88 9.34 22.58
CA GLU A 145 24.77 8.49 23.37
C GLU A 145 24.36 8.49 24.84
N LYS A 146 24.10 9.68 25.42
CA LYS A 146 23.66 9.81 26.80
C LYS A 146 22.32 9.13 27.03
N ALA A 147 21.35 9.29 26.13
CA ALA A 147 20.05 8.63 26.22
C ALA A 147 20.21 7.11 26.23
N LEU A 148 21.06 6.54 25.38
CA LEU A 148 21.32 5.10 25.35
C LEU A 148 22.00 4.59 26.64
N LYS A 149 22.97 5.35 27.18
CA LYS A 149 23.58 5.00 28.48
C LYS A 149 22.53 4.93 29.59
N LEU A 150 21.61 5.89 29.62
CA LEU A 150 20.52 5.90 30.61
C LEU A 150 19.54 4.74 30.39
N ILE A 151 19.14 4.45 29.15
CA ILE A 151 18.28 3.30 28.81
C ILE A 151 18.91 1.99 29.30
N SER A 152 20.23 1.83 29.12
CA SER A 152 20.95 0.62 29.51
C SER A 152 20.88 0.32 31.02
N GLY A 153 20.70 1.34 31.86
CA GLY A 153 20.61 1.19 33.31
C GLY A 153 19.21 0.79 33.81
N VAL A 154 18.16 1.01 33.03
CA VAL A 154 16.75 0.85 33.46
C VAL A 154 16.21 -0.57 33.23
N LYS A 155 16.93 -1.42 32.47
CA LYS A 155 16.57 -2.83 32.19
C LYS A 155 15.08 -3.04 31.87
N SER A 156 14.55 -2.30 30.88
CA SER A 156 13.18 -2.52 30.38
C SER A 156 13.20 -3.17 28.99
N PRO A 157 12.31 -4.15 28.74
CA PRO A 157 12.06 -4.70 27.42
C PRO A 157 11.70 -3.64 26.35
N SER A 158 11.06 -2.53 26.76
CA SER A 158 10.69 -1.39 25.89
C SER A 158 11.91 -0.70 25.25
N ALA A 159 13.13 -1.01 25.69
CA ALA A 159 14.39 -0.51 25.12
C ALA A 159 14.76 -1.14 23.76
N VAL A 160 14.23 -2.32 23.43
CA VAL A 160 14.56 -3.09 22.22
C VAL A 160 14.48 -2.25 20.94
N PRO A 161 13.36 -1.58 20.60
CA PRO A 161 13.25 -0.85 19.33
C PRO A 161 14.26 0.30 19.23
N TYR A 162 14.50 1.03 20.32
CA TYR A 162 15.47 2.14 20.34
C TYR A 162 16.90 1.64 20.16
N THR A 163 17.24 0.52 20.78
CA THR A 163 18.52 -0.15 20.62
C THR A 163 18.72 -0.59 19.16
N LEU A 164 17.72 -1.27 18.57
CA LEU A 164 17.76 -1.72 17.17
C LEU A 164 17.96 -0.54 16.19
N LEU A 165 17.29 0.59 16.43
CA LEU A 165 17.45 1.79 15.59
C LEU A 165 18.86 2.38 15.65
N ARG A 166 19.54 2.29 16.81
CA ARG A 166 20.87 2.85 17.00
C ARG A 166 22.02 1.94 16.55
N LEU A 167 21.75 0.68 16.20
CA LEU A 167 22.74 -0.17 15.52
C LEU A 167 23.22 0.42 14.20
N ASN A 168 22.38 1.23 13.53
CA ASN A 168 22.71 1.94 12.29
C ASN A 168 22.97 3.46 12.52
N ASP A 169 23.41 3.85 13.71
CA ASP A 169 23.74 5.25 13.99
C ASP A 169 24.93 5.73 13.13
N TRP A 170 24.99 7.03 12.78
CA TRP A 170 26.14 7.55 12.04
C TRP A 170 27.39 7.73 12.91
N VAL A 171 27.23 7.88 14.23
CA VAL A 171 28.32 8.01 15.19
C VAL A 171 28.76 6.62 15.67
N VAL A 172 30.06 6.33 15.54
CA VAL A 172 30.65 5.02 15.91
C VAL A 172 30.43 4.71 17.40
N SER A 173 30.62 5.67 18.31
CA SER A 173 30.43 5.47 19.75
C SER A 173 29.00 5.04 20.10
N VAL A 174 28.01 5.66 19.46
CA VAL A 174 26.58 5.33 19.64
C VAL A 174 26.27 3.92 19.12
N ARG A 175 26.83 3.52 17.97
CA ARG A 175 26.67 2.15 17.45
C ARG A 175 27.26 1.10 18.39
N ASN A 176 28.50 1.31 18.83
CA ASN A 176 29.19 0.37 19.72
C ASN A 176 28.43 0.22 21.05
N LEU A 177 27.88 1.33 21.57
CA LEU A 177 27.02 1.30 22.75
C LEU A 177 25.72 0.53 22.49
N ALA A 178 25.05 0.75 21.37
CA ALA A 178 23.84 0.02 21.00
C ALA A 178 24.11 -1.49 20.88
N GLU A 179 25.23 -1.89 20.29
CA GLU A 179 25.63 -3.31 20.21
C GLU A 179 25.90 -3.91 21.60
N HIS A 180 26.56 -3.16 22.49
CA HIS A 180 26.76 -3.60 23.87
C HIS A 180 25.44 -3.78 24.62
N ILE A 181 24.51 -2.84 24.47
CA ILE A 181 23.16 -2.93 25.07
C ILE A 181 22.40 -4.14 24.51
N LEU A 182 22.48 -4.37 23.20
CA LEU A 182 21.80 -5.49 22.53
C LEU A 182 22.16 -6.84 23.17
N LYS A 183 23.43 -7.06 23.50
CA LYS A 183 23.89 -8.31 24.15
C LYS A 183 23.27 -8.51 25.53
N ASN A 184 23.01 -7.43 26.26
CA ASN A 184 22.42 -7.49 27.60
C ASN A 184 20.90 -7.70 27.59
N ILE A 185 20.24 -7.54 26.44
CA ILE A 185 18.78 -7.72 26.28
C ILE A 185 18.41 -9.03 25.58
N PHE A 186 19.38 -9.91 25.30
CA PHE A 186 19.14 -11.29 24.88
C PHE A 186 18.73 -12.17 26.07
N ILE A 187 17.52 -11.92 26.58
CA ILE A 187 16.91 -12.66 27.68
C ILE A 187 15.53 -13.20 27.26
N PRO A 188 15.07 -14.34 27.82
CA PRO A 188 13.79 -14.97 27.46
C PRO A 188 12.58 -14.03 27.44
N ASP A 189 12.52 -13.08 28.37
CA ASP A 189 11.39 -12.14 28.50
C ASP A 189 11.23 -11.21 27.30
N ASN A 190 12.28 -11.03 26.49
CA ASN A 190 12.29 -10.10 25.35
C ASN A 190 11.91 -10.75 24.01
N ILE A 191 11.68 -12.07 23.96
CA ILE A 191 11.40 -12.79 22.72
C ILE A 191 10.20 -12.20 21.97
N ASP A 192 9.10 -11.94 22.68
CA ASP A 192 7.89 -11.36 22.09
C ASP A 192 8.15 -9.98 21.47
N LEU A 193 9.02 -9.18 22.08
CA LEU A 193 9.32 -7.83 21.61
C LEU A 193 10.21 -7.84 20.36
N PHE A 194 11.21 -8.71 20.32
CA PHE A 194 11.98 -8.90 19.09
C PHE A 194 11.08 -9.37 17.93
N ILE A 195 10.17 -10.31 18.19
CA ILE A 195 9.19 -10.76 17.18
C ILE A 195 8.27 -9.61 16.76
N ASN A 196 7.76 -8.80 17.70
CA ASN A 196 6.90 -7.66 17.38
C ASN A 196 7.64 -6.57 16.59
N HIS A 197 8.96 -6.46 16.75
CA HIS A 197 9.82 -5.50 16.05
C HIS A 197 10.63 -6.11 14.90
N PHE A 198 10.21 -7.25 14.34
CA PHE A 198 10.93 -7.94 13.26
C PHE A 198 11.24 -7.06 12.03
N GLU A 199 10.41 -6.06 11.71
CA GLU A 199 10.69 -5.13 10.60
C GLU A 199 11.93 -4.26 10.86
N LEU A 200 12.26 -3.94 12.12
CA LEU A 200 13.51 -3.27 12.48
C LEU A 200 14.70 -4.22 12.32
N ILE A 201 14.54 -5.49 12.69
CA ILE A 201 15.56 -6.54 12.52
C ILE A 201 15.85 -6.74 11.01
N ASN A 202 14.81 -6.84 10.20
CA ASN A 202 14.96 -7.01 8.74
C ASN A 202 15.63 -5.79 8.09
N LYS A 203 15.35 -4.57 8.56
CA LYS A 203 15.98 -3.34 8.05
C LYS A 203 17.49 -3.26 8.32
N LEU A 204 18.04 -4.08 9.22
CA LEU A 204 19.49 -4.10 9.46
C LEU A 204 20.26 -4.48 8.19
N GLN A 205 19.71 -5.38 7.35
CA GLN A 205 20.36 -5.80 6.10
C GLN A 205 20.39 -4.68 5.04
N ASP A 206 19.50 -3.69 5.14
CA ASP A 206 19.38 -2.59 4.17
C ASP A 206 20.41 -1.46 4.46
N SER A 207 21.23 -1.64 5.50
CA SER A 207 22.28 -0.70 5.87
C SER A 207 23.42 -0.70 4.84
N VAL A 208 23.49 0.36 4.04
CA VAL A 208 24.60 0.56 3.08
C VAL A 208 25.91 0.98 3.77
N ARG A 209 25.81 1.59 4.95
CA ARG A 209 26.94 2.28 5.61
C ARG A 209 27.81 1.36 6.45
N VAL A 210 27.19 0.33 7.01
CA VAL A 210 27.82 -0.66 7.90
C VAL A 210 27.15 -1.99 7.60
N ASP A 211 27.95 -3.05 7.44
CA ASP A 211 27.42 -4.40 7.32
C ASP A 211 26.87 -4.86 8.67
N LEU A 212 25.55 -4.74 8.82
CA LEU A 212 24.82 -5.18 10.02
C LEU A 212 24.23 -6.59 9.85
N ASN A 213 24.60 -7.33 8.80
CA ASN A 213 24.13 -8.70 8.62
C ASN A 213 24.56 -9.59 9.79
N ARG A 214 25.79 -9.40 10.30
CA ARG A 214 26.26 -10.13 11.49
C ARG A 214 25.35 -9.89 12.70
N ILE A 215 24.90 -8.65 12.91
CA ILE A 215 24.01 -8.33 14.04
C ILE A 215 22.62 -8.92 13.81
N LYS A 216 22.10 -8.86 12.58
CA LYS A 216 20.85 -9.52 12.22
C LYS A 216 20.91 -11.02 12.52
N THR A 217 21.97 -11.70 12.09
CA THR A 217 22.20 -13.12 12.37
C THR A 217 22.25 -13.40 13.88
N LEU A 218 22.95 -12.59 14.66
CA LEU A 218 22.97 -12.74 16.13
C LEU A 218 21.59 -12.66 16.77
N VAL A 219 20.74 -11.72 16.32
CA VAL A 219 19.35 -11.62 16.81
C VAL A 219 18.52 -12.81 16.36
N GLU A 220 18.66 -13.25 15.10
CA GLU A 220 17.96 -14.42 14.59
C GLU A 220 18.38 -15.72 15.29
N ASP A 221 19.67 -15.90 15.58
CA ASP A 221 20.19 -17.07 16.30
C ASP A 221 19.66 -17.12 17.73
N PHE A 222 19.60 -15.97 18.42
CA PHE A 222 18.94 -15.86 19.72
C PHE A 222 17.47 -16.28 19.65
N LEU A 223 16.72 -15.82 18.65
CA LEU A 223 15.30 -16.19 18.45
C LEU A 223 15.12 -17.64 17.98
N LYS A 224 16.16 -18.24 17.39
CA LYS A 224 16.20 -19.62 16.93
C LYS A 224 16.62 -20.59 18.03
N ASP A 225 16.95 -20.15 19.24
CA ASP A 225 17.25 -21.09 20.33
C ASP A 225 16.08 -22.05 20.59
N ASP A 226 16.38 -23.32 20.88
CA ASP A 226 15.36 -24.35 21.08
C ASP A 226 14.49 -24.13 22.31
N SER A 227 15.00 -23.42 23.33
CA SER A 227 14.20 -23.02 24.50
C SER A 227 13.02 -22.10 24.15
N PHE A 228 13.05 -21.43 23.00
CA PHE A 228 11.99 -20.51 22.56
C PHE A 228 11.08 -21.07 21.47
N LYS A 229 11.32 -22.31 21.01
CA LYS A 229 10.59 -22.93 19.89
C LYS A 229 9.07 -22.82 20.06
N ASP A 230 8.54 -23.14 21.24
CA ASP A 230 7.09 -23.11 21.47
C ASP A 230 6.52 -21.69 21.52
N ILE A 231 7.31 -20.71 21.99
CA ILE A 231 6.93 -19.29 21.94
C ILE A 231 6.81 -18.84 20.48
N VAL A 232 7.79 -19.16 19.64
CA VAL A 232 7.78 -18.84 18.20
C VAL A 232 6.62 -19.57 17.49
N LYS A 233 6.37 -20.85 17.82
CA LYS A 233 5.25 -21.62 17.24
C LYS A 233 3.89 -21.00 17.57
N ARG A 234 3.67 -20.49 18.78
CA ARG A 234 2.40 -19.81 19.13
C ARG A 234 2.14 -18.59 18.24
N LYS A 235 3.18 -17.92 17.75
CA LYS A 235 3.07 -16.75 16.85
C LYS A 235 2.72 -17.12 15.41
N LEU A 236 2.71 -18.40 15.03
CA LEU A 236 2.16 -18.85 13.75
C LEU A 236 0.63 -18.64 13.64
N LYS A 237 -0.05 -18.27 14.74
CA LYS A 237 -1.47 -17.87 14.73
C LYS A 237 -1.67 -16.35 14.83
N HIS A 238 -0.60 -15.56 14.75
CA HIS A 238 -0.69 -14.11 14.88
C HIS A 238 -1.57 -13.48 13.77
N PRO A 239 -2.40 -12.46 14.06
CA PRO A 239 -3.29 -11.85 13.07
C PRO A 239 -2.53 -11.25 11.87
N GLN A 240 -1.35 -10.68 12.13
CA GLN A 240 -0.54 -10.08 11.07
C GLN A 240 0.31 -11.12 10.35
N VAL A 241 0.14 -11.21 9.02
CA VAL A 241 0.83 -12.19 8.18
C VAL A 241 2.36 -12.06 8.21
N LYS A 242 2.89 -10.84 8.28
CA LYS A 242 4.34 -10.63 8.27
C LYS A 242 5.01 -11.18 9.54
N THR A 243 4.36 -11.05 10.70
CA THR A 243 4.82 -11.66 11.95
C THR A 243 4.85 -13.18 11.82
N ARG A 244 3.79 -13.78 11.25
CA ARG A 244 3.76 -15.22 11.00
C ARG A 244 4.89 -15.66 10.08
N LEU A 245 5.10 -14.96 8.96
CA LEU A 245 6.18 -15.22 8.02
C LEU A 245 7.57 -15.15 8.67
N PHE A 246 7.81 -14.15 9.50
CA PHE A 246 9.05 -14.05 10.26
C PHE A 246 9.25 -15.27 11.18
N CYS A 247 8.19 -15.69 11.88
CA CYS A 247 8.25 -16.88 12.74
C CYS A 247 8.45 -18.17 11.93
N TYR A 248 7.83 -18.31 10.76
CA TYR A 248 8.09 -19.41 9.84
C TYR A 248 9.57 -19.43 9.39
N GLN A 249 10.15 -18.28 9.07
CA GLN A 249 11.57 -18.17 8.73
C GLN A 249 12.49 -18.61 9.87
N LEU A 250 12.19 -18.24 11.11
CA LEU A 250 12.94 -18.70 12.31
C LEU A 250 12.80 -20.21 12.54
N LEU A 251 11.67 -20.79 12.14
CA LEU A 251 11.39 -22.22 12.29
C LEU A 251 11.79 -23.05 11.05
N LYS A 252 12.37 -22.45 10.02
CA LYS A 252 12.65 -23.10 8.73
C LYS A 252 13.46 -24.38 8.90
N ASP A 253 14.52 -24.35 9.69
CA ASP A 253 15.44 -25.49 9.83
C ASP A 253 14.80 -26.64 10.64
N ARG A 254 13.68 -26.39 11.32
CA ARG A 254 12.96 -27.35 12.16
C ARG A 254 11.86 -28.11 11.42
N ILE A 255 11.50 -27.70 10.20
CA ILE A 255 10.43 -28.35 9.44
C ILE A 255 10.71 -29.84 9.17
N VAL A 256 11.99 -30.23 9.14
CA VAL A 256 12.43 -31.62 8.94
C VAL A 256 11.96 -32.52 10.09
N ASN A 257 11.89 -31.98 11.31
CA ASN A 257 11.61 -32.75 12.53
C ASN A 257 10.26 -32.39 13.18
N ASP A 258 9.50 -31.46 12.60
CA ASP A 258 8.26 -30.96 13.19
C ASP A 258 7.21 -30.67 12.10
N GLU A 259 6.46 -31.72 11.74
CA GLU A 259 5.41 -31.68 10.72
C GLU A 259 4.30 -30.66 11.05
N THR A 260 4.10 -30.31 12.33
CA THR A 260 3.06 -29.35 12.72
C THR A 260 3.29 -27.96 12.11
N ILE A 261 4.55 -27.60 11.83
CA ILE A 261 4.91 -26.34 11.15
C ILE A 261 4.43 -26.38 9.69
N ILE A 262 4.63 -27.51 9.00
CA ILE A 262 4.23 -27.73 7.61
C ILE A 262 2.71 -27.72 7.50
N ILE A 263 2.02 -28.46 8.36
CA ILE A 263 0.54 -28.51 8.41
C ILE A 263 -0.01 -27.10 8.64
N SER A 264 0.55 -26.37 9.61
CA SER A 264 0.14 -24.99 9.87
C SER A 264 0.36 -24.08 8.66
N ALA A 265 1.49 -24.22 7.95
CA ALA A 265 1.79 -23.40 6.78
C ALA A 265 0.83 -23.70 5.62
N LEU A 266 0.56 -24.98 5.33
CA LEU A 266 -0.40 -25.41 4.29
C LEU A 266 -1.82 -24.86 4.55
N GLN A 267 -2.23 -24.81 5.82
CA GLN A 267 -3.56 -24.34 6.22
C GLN A 267 -3.64 -22.82 6.43
N ASP A 268 -2.52 -22.08 6.32
CA ASP A 268 -2.51 -20.64 6.54
C ASP A 268 -3.40 -19.93 5.50
N LYS A 269 -4.20 -18.96 5.97
CA LYS A 269 -5.11 -18.19 5.12
C LYS A 269 -4.35 -17.38 4.06
N SER A 270 -3.16 -16.86 4.38
CA SER A 270 -2.36 -16.07 3.44
C SER A 270 -1.61 -16.97 2.46
N PHE A 271 -1.73 -16.63 1.17
CA PHE A 271 -0.92 -17.27 0.13
C PHE A 271 0.57 -16.98 0.31
N GLU A 272 0.97 -15.92 1.03
CA GLU A 272 2.37 -15.55 1.22
C GLU A 272 3.09 -16.57 2.12
N VAL A 273 2.40 -17.11 3.13
CA VAL A 273 2.91 -18.19 3.99
C VAL A 273 3.03 -19.49 3.19
N ARG A 274 2.01 -19.84 2.41
CA ARG A 274 2.06 -21.03 1.54
C ARG A 274 3.16 -20.91 0.47
N MET A 275 3.39 -19.70 -0.06
CA MET A 275 4.52 -19.39 -0.93
C MET A 275 5.88 -19.56 -0.25
N TRP A 276 6.00 -19.18 1.03
CA TRP A 276 7.21 -19.43 1.81
C TRP A 276 7.48 -20.94 1.89
N LEU A 277 6.44 -21.75 2.15
CA LEU A 277 6.56 -23.21 2.25
C LEU A 277 7.14 -23.82 0.98
N VAL A 278 6.74 -23.36 -0.21
CA VAL A 278 7.31 -23.82 -1.50
C VAL A 278 8.84 -23.75 -1.51
N GLY A 279 9.43 -22.70 -0.91
CA GLY A 279 10.89 -22.59 -0.81
C GLY A 279 11.49 -23.37 0.35
N ALA A 280 10.75 -23.53 1.45
CA ALA A 280 11.23 -24.16 2.67
C ALA A 280 11.42 -25.67 2.51
N ILE A 281 10.55 -26.36 1.77
CA ILE A 281 10.56 -27.84 1.65
C ILE A 281 11.77 -28.44 0.93
N LYS A 282 12.67 -27.63 0.36
CA LYS A 282 13.85 -28.12 -0.38
C LYS A 282 14.77 -29.03 0.43
N THR A 283 14.76 -28.90 1.76
CA THR A 283 15.61 -29.66 2.68
C THR A 283 14.93 -30.90 3.24
N LEU A 284 13.68 -31.19 2.86
CA LEU A 284 12.94 -32.37 3.31
C LEU A 284 13.32 -33.60 2.47
N GLU A 285 13.06 -34.79 3.00
CA GLU A 285 13.17 -36.03 2.22
C GLU A 285 12.17 -36.04 1.03
N PRO A 286 12.50 -36.68 -0.10
CA PRO A 286 11.67 -36.66 -1.32
C PRO A 286 10.20 -37.04 -1.11
N GLN A 287 9.93 -38.04 -0.29
CA GLN A 287 8.55 -38.50 0.00
C GLN A 287 7.72 -37.42 0.73
N ALA A 288 8.34 -36.70 1.67
CA ALA A 288 7.69 -35.59 2.36
C ALA A 288 7.45 -34.42 1.39
N GLN A 289 8.43 -34.11 0.52
CA GLN A 289 8.27 -33.09 -0.52
C GLN A 289 7.10 -33.41 -1.46
N GLU A 290 6.97 -34.67 -1.88
CA GLU A 290 5.91 -35.14 -2.78
C GLU A 290 4.52 -34.79 -2.23
N SER A 291 4.21 -35.26 -1.01
CA SER A 291 2.91 -35.03 -0.37
C SER A 291 2.55 -33.54 -0.19
N ILE A 292 3.56 -32.68 -0.04
CA ILE A 292 3.38 -31.23 0.14
C ILE A 292 3.20 -30.54 -1.21
N ILE A 293 4.01 -30.91 -2.21
CA ILE A 293 3.93 -30.38 -3.57
C ILE A 293 2.57 -30.70 -4.18
N GLU A 294 2.06 -31.92 -4.00
CA GLU A 294 0.73 -32.32 -4.49
C GLU A 294 -0.36 -31.38 -3.99
N LYS A 295 -0.36 -31.08 -2.68
CA LYS A 295 -1.30 -30.14 -2.05
C LYS A 295 -1.14 -28.71 -2.58
N LEU A 296 0.10 -28.25 -2.78
CA LEU A 296 0.39 -26.89 -3.26
C LEU A 296 0.09 -26.71 -4.76
N LEU A 297 0.15 -27.77 -5.58
CA LEU A 297 -0.30 -27.74 -6.98
C LEU A 297 -1.82 -27.57 -7.10
N GLN A 298 -2.57 -27.97 -6.07
CA GLN A 298 -4.02 -27.81 -5.98
C GLN A 298 -4.45 -26.54 -5.23
N ASP A 299 -3.50 -25.65 -4.92
CA ASP A 299 -3.78 -24.43 -4.16
C ASP A 299 -4.73 -23.49 -4.89
N LYS A 300 -5.65 -22.87 -4.13
CA LYS A 300 -6.57 -21.84 -4.63
C LYS A 300 -5.87 -20.61 -5.21
N SER A 301 -4.64 -20.34 -4.79
CA SER A 301 -3.84 -19.22 -5.25
C SER A 301 -3.00 -19.62 -6.46
N ALA A 302 -3.27 -18.99 -7.61
CA ALA A 302 -2.43 -19.13 -8.79
C ALA A 302 -0.94 -18.84 -8.51
N LYS A 303 -0.63 -17.89 -7.62
CA LYS A 303 0.76 -17.55 -7.25
C LYS A 303 1.49 -18.73 -6.62
N VAL A 304 0.80 -19.48 -5.75
CA VAL A 304 1.38 -20.68 -5.09
C VAL A 304 1.66 -21.74 -6.15
N LYS A 305 0.67 -22.07 -6.98
CA LYS A 305 0.83 -23.05 -8.07
C LYS A 305 1.99 -22.69 -9.01
N THR A 306 2.06 -21.45 -9.50
CA THR A 306 3.18 -20.99 -10.35
C THR A 306 4.53 -21.08 -9.64
N ALA A 307 4.58 -20.82 -8.33
CA ALA A 307 5.83 -20.93 -7.59
C ALA A 307 6.29 -22.37 -7.43
N VAL A 308 5.36 -23.31 -7.25
CA VAL A 308 5.66 -24.75 -7.25
C VAL A 308 6.20 -25.17 -8.61
N LEU A 309 5.47 -24.87 -9.69
CA LEU A 309 5.87 -25.19 -11.07
C LEU A 309 7.26 -24.67 -11.40
N ARG A 310 7.60 -23.45 -10.98
CA ARG A 310 8.91 -22.83 -11.27
C ARG A 310 10.05 -23.29 -10.37
N LYS A 311 9.78 -23.63 -9.11
CA LYS A 311 10.85 -23.99 -8.13
C LYS A 311 11.12 -25.48 -8.07
N HIS A 312 10.15 -26.30 -8.47
CA HIS A 312 10.16 -27.77 -8.37
C HIS A 312 9.82 -28.41 -9.73
N GLU A 313 10.17 -27.75 -10.83
CA GLU A 313 9.82 -28.15 -12.19
C GLU A 313 10.10 -29.63 -12.49
N ASP A 314 11.35 -30.06 -12.35
CA ASP A 314 11.76 -31.42 -12.69
C ASP A 314 11.03 -32.46 -11.83
N PHE A 315 10.85 -32.16 -10.54
CA PHE A 315 10.12 -33.01 -9.61
C PHE A 315 8.64 -33.14 -9.98
N VAL A 316 8.00 -32.03 -10.34
CA VAL A 316 6.60 -32.00 -10.77
C VAL A 316 6.41 -32.77 -12.08
N CYS A 317 7.31 -32.57 -13.04
CA CYS A 317 7.27 -33.26 -14.31
C CYS A 317 7.37 -34.79 -14.16
N GLN A 318 8.23 -35.26 -13.26
CA GLN A 318 8.46 -36.69 -13.02
C GLN A 318 7.32 -37.34 -12.25
N ASN A 319 6.85 -36.70 -11.16
CA ASN A 319 5.96 -37.35 -10.19
C ASN A 319 4.48 -36.95 -10.36
N PHE A 320 4.18 -35.81 -10.97
CA PHE A 320 2.82 -35.24 -11.01
C PHE A 320 2.34 -34.93 -12.42
N ARG A 321 2.70 -35.75 -13.40
CA ARG A 321 2.30 -35.55 -14.81
C ARG A 321 0.80 -35.35 -14.99
N GLY A 322 -0.05 -36.16 -14.35
CA GLY A 322 -1.50 -36.02 -14.45
C GLY A 322 -2.01 -34.67 -13.92
N ILE A 323 -1.46 -34.19 -12.80
CA ILE A 323 -1.80 -32.86 -12.27
C ILE A 323 -1.29 -31.76 -13.20
N LEU A 324 -0.07 -31.89 -13.72
CA LEU A 324 0.52 -30.94 -14.66
C LEU A 324 -0.33 -30.78 -15.93
N GLU A 325 -0.85 -31.88 -16.48
CA GLU A 325 -1.78 -31.87 -17.61
C GLU A 325 -3.11 -31.19 -17.25
N MET A 326 -3.66 -31.42 -16.04
CA MET A 326 -4.85 -30.70 -15.56
C MET A 326 -4.59 -29.19 -15.40
N LEU A 327 -3.38 -28.76 -15.08
CA LEU A 327 -3.04 -27.34 -14.97
C LEU A 327 -3.00 -26.61 -16.32
N LEU A 328 -3.01 -27.33 -17.45
CA LEU A 328 -3.20 -26.71 -18.78
C LEU A 328 -4.56 -26.03 -18.92
N ILE A 329 -5.58 -26.50 -18.20
CA ILE A 329 -6.94 -25.94 -18.20
C ILE A 329 -7.26 -25.14 -16.93
N ASP A 330 -6.24 -24.76 -16.16
CA ASP A 330 -6.42 -23.92 -14.97
C ASP A 330 -7.12 -22.60 -15.32
N GLU A 331 -7.86 -22.01 -14.38
CA GLU A 331 -8.49 -20.69 -14.59
C GLU A 331 -7.44 -19.58 -14.82
N SER A 332 -6.26 -19.69 -14.21
CA SER A 332 -5.20 -18.67 -14.30
C SER A 332 -4.32 -18.85 -15.53
N ALA A 333 -4.23 -17.81 -16.35
CA ALA A 333 -3.33 -17.76 -17.51
C ALA A 333 -1.87 -18.05 -17.13
N SER A 334 -1.39 -17.54 -15.99
CA SER A 334 0.01 -17.76 -15.56
C SER A 334 0.30 -19.21 -15.19
N VAL A 335 -0.70 -19.95 -14.68
CA VAL A 335 -0.56 -21.36 -14.32
C VAL A 335 -0.54 -22.20 -15.58
N ARG A 336 -1.46 -21.93 -16.53
CA ARG A 336 -1.44 -22.58 -17.84
C ARG A 336 -0.11 -22.34 -18.56
N ASP A 337 0.42 -21.12 -18.48
CA ASP A 337 1.68 -20.76 -19.13
C ASP A 337 2.88 -21.54 -18.60
N ASP A 338 3.04 -21.59 -17.27
CA ASP A 338 4.08 -22.39 -16.63
C ASP A 338 3.88 -23.89 -16.95
N ALA A 339 2.64 -24.41 -16.91
CA ALA A 339 2.37 -25.81 -17.24
C ALA A 339 2.75 -26.15 -18.70
N ARG A 340 2.38 -25.29 -19.66
CA ARG A 340 2.78 -25.44 -21.07
C ARG A 340 4.28 -25.40 -21.24
N PHE A 341 4.97 -24.49 -20.55
CA PHE A 341 6.42 -24.37 -20.63
C PHE A 341 7.09 -25.69 -20.23
N ILE A 342 6.69 -26.27 -19.09
CA ILE A 342 7.26 -27.53 -18.59
C ILE A 342 6.95 -28.68 -19.56
N LEU A 343 5.69 -28.83 -19.97
CA LEU A 343 5.28 -29.91 -20.89
C LEU A 343 5.99 -29.83 -22.24
N LYS A 344 6.23 -28.63 -22.77
CA LYS A 344 7.01 -28.42 -24.00
C LYS A 344 8.49 -28.74 -23.78
N LYS A 345 9.09 -28.23 -22.70
CA LYS A 345 10.52 -28.43 -22.39
C LYS A 345 10.87 -29.92 -22.25
N HIS A 346 9.95 -30.72 -21.70
CA HIS A 346 10.13 -32.17 -21.55
C HIS A 346 9.51 -33.00 -22.68
N SER A 347 9.08 -32.38 -23.78
CA SER A 347 8.49 -33.06 -24.96
C SER A 347 7.30 -33.98 -24.64
N ILE A 348 6.54 -33.66 -23.59
CA ILE A 348 5.37 -34.45 -23.16
C ILE A 348 4.17 -34.16 -24.04
N VAL A 349 3.97 -32.89 -24.42
CA VAL A 349 2.93 -32.46 -25.34
C VAL A 349 3.55 -31.60 -26.43
N THR A 350 3.48 -32.08 -27.67
CA THR A 350 4.10 -31.43 -28.84
C THR A 350 3.14 -30.47 -29.55
N ASP A 351 1.84 -30.77 -29.58
CA ASP A 351 0.79 -29.90 -30.14
C ASP A 351 -0.19 -29.43 -29.06
N ILE A 352 0.16 -28.32 -28.42
CA ILE A 352 -0.64 -27.68 -27.38
C ILE A 352 -2.00 -27.18 -27.89
N PRO A 353 -2.10 -26.51 -29.06
CA PRO A 353 -3.41 -26.18 -29.64
C PRO A 353 -4.30 -27.41 -29.82
N GLN A 354 -3.76 -28.53 -30.32
CA GLN A 354 -4.53 -29.76 -30.50
C GLN A 354 -5.03 -30.34 -29.17
N PHE A 355 -4.22 -30.28 -28.11
CA PHE A 355 -4.67 -30.63 -26.76
C PHE A 355 -5.91 -29.83 -26.37
N TYR A 356 -5.90 -28.50 -26.55
CA TYR A 356 -7.05 -27.66 -26.21
C TYR A 356 -8.27 -27.94 -27.08
N ARG A 357 -8.11 -28.18 -28.39
CA ARG A 357 -9.22 -28.59 -29.27
C ARG A 357 -9.88 -29.86 -28.76
N HIS A 358 -9.09 -30.89 -28.46
CA HIS A 358 -9.61 -32.15 -27.92
C HIS A 358 -10.32 -31.95 -26.58
N GLN A 359 -9.73 -31.15 -25.70
CA GLN A 359 -10.31 -30.87 -24.39
C GLN A 359 -11.62 -30.09 -24.48
N ILE A 360 -11.75 -29.12 -25.40
CA ILE A 360 -13.00 -28.39 -25.64
C ILE A 360 -14.11 -29.32 -26.14
N LEU A 361 -13.79 -30.26 -27.04
CA LEU A 361 -14.72 -31.27 -27.54
C LEU A 361 -15.20 -32.21 -26.42
N LYS A 362 -14.29 -32.61 -25.52
CA LYS A 362 -14.63 -33.49 -24.39
C LYS A 362 -15.43 -32.76 -23.32
N ASN A 363 -14.99 -31.57 -22.91
CA ASN A 363 -15.63 -30.75 -21.90
C ASN A 363 -15.17 -29.28 -22.04
N SER A 364 -16.09 -28.41 -22.43
CA SER A 364 -15.82 -27.00 -22.77
C SER A 364 -15.59 -26.12 -21.52
N LEU A 365 -14.48 -26.36 -20.83
CA LEU A 365 -14.09 -25.60 -19.64
C LEU A 365 -13.52 -24.22 -20.02
N PRO A 366 -13.76 -23.15 -19.22
CA PRO A 366 -13.24 -21.82 -19.50
C PRO A 366 -11.72 -21.77 -19.71
N GLY A 367 -10.95 -22.54 -18.95
CA GLY A 367 -9.49 -22.61 -19.08
C GLY A 367 -9.04 -23.25 -20.39
N ALA A 368 -9.80 -24.20 -20.95
CA ALA A 368 -9.50 -24.81 -22.24
C ALA A 368 -9.73 -23.83 -23.40
N ILE A 369 -10.86 -23.11 -23.38
CA ILE A 369 -11.18 -22.07 -24.37
C ILE A 369 -10.14 -20.95 -24.33
N ALA A 370 -9.81 -20.48 -23.13
CA ALA A 370 -8.77 -19.46 -22.96
C ALA A 370 -7.39 -19.98 -23.42
N GLY A 371 -7.05 -21.23 -23.10
CA GLY A 371 -5.81 -21.86 -23.54
C GLY A 371 -5.70 -21.97 -25.07
N LEU A 372 -6.79 -22.30 -25.76
CA LEU A 372 -6.83 -22.29 -27.23
C LEU A 372 -6.64 -20.86 -27.77
N GLY A 373 -7.26 -19.85 -27.16
CA GLY A 373 -7.03 -18.45 -27.51
C GLY A 373 -5.58 -17.99 -27.35
N GLU A 374 -4.88 -18.51 -26.34
CA GLU A 374 -3.47 -18.18 -26.04
C GLU A 374 -2.47 -18.84 -26.99
N THR A 375 -2.82 -19.97 -27.60
CA THR A 375 -1.86 -20.85 -28.29
C THR A 375 -2.22 -21.19 -29.73
N GLY A 376 -3.51 -21.09 -30.08
CA GLY A 376 -4.04 -21.38 -31.40
C GLY A 376 -3.81 -20.25 -32.40
N GLY A 377 -4.42 -20.40 -33.58
CA GLY A 377 -4.39 -19.38 -34.64
C GLY A 377 -5.78 -19.07 -35.19
N GLN A 378 -5.85 -18.27 -36.25
CA GLN A 378 -7.12 -17.84 -36.84
C GLN A 378 -8.08 -19.00 -37.19
N ARG A 379 -7.56 -20.18 -37.56
CA ARG A 379 -8.35 -21.40 -37.84
C ARG A 379 -9.17 -21.90 -36.64
N ASP A 380 -8.77 -21.51 -35.43
CA ASP A 380 -9.43 -21.89 -34.17
C ASP A 380 -10.54 -20.91 -33.77
N PHE A 381 -10.72 -19.82 -34.52
CA PHE A 381 -11.68 -18.76 -34.22
C PHE A 381 -13.12 -19.30 -34.14
N ASP A 382 -13.53 -20.09 -35.12
CA ASP A 382 -14.91 -20.60 -35.19
C ASP A 382 -15.24 -21.53 -34.01
N ILE A 383 -14.25 -22.32 -33.56
CA ILE A 383 -14.38 -23.20 -32.39
C ILE A 383 -14.73 -22.36 -31.16
N VAL A 384 -13.96 -21.31 -30.88
CA VAL A 384 -14.19 -20.47 -29.69
C VAL A 384 -15.40 -19.55 -29.86
N CYS A 385 -15.71 -19.12 -31.09
CA CYS A 385 -16.87 -18.29 -31.43
C CYS A 385 -18.21 -19.03 -31.21
N GLY A 386 -18.20 -20.37 -31.27
CA GLY A 386 -19.36 -21.20 -30.91
C GLY A 386 -19.86 -20.97 -29.47
N PHE A 387 -19.02 -20.45 -28.58
CA PHE A 387 -19.33 -20.23 -27.17
C PHE A 387 -19.74 -18.79 -26.82
N LYS A 388 -19.86 -17.90 -27.81
CA LYS A 388 -20.12 -16.46 -27.58
C LYS A 388 -21.46 -16.14 -26.91
N THR A 389 -22.44 -17.04 -27.02
CA THR A 389 -23.79 -16.92 -26.41
C THR A 389 -24.01 -17.93 -25.29
N ASN A 390 -22.98 -18.67 -24.86
CA ASN A 390 -23.11 -19.71 -23.84
C ASN A 390 -23.73 -19.16 -22.54
N GLU A 391 -24.58 -19.94 -21.89
CA GLU A 391 -25.29 -19.55 -20.66
C GLU A 391 -24.34 -19.29 -19.49
N GLU A 392 -23.26 -20.08 -19.37
CA GLU A 392 -22.27 -19.95 -18.31
C GLU A 392 -21.40 -18.70 -18.52
N PRO A 393 -21.46 -17.70 -17.61
CA PRO A 393 -20.75 -16.42 -17.81
C PRO A 393 -19.24 -16.57 -17.94
N LYS A 394 -18.63 -17.57 -17.28
CA LYS A 394 -17.18 -17.82 -17.40
C LYS A 394 -16.79 -18.32 -18.79
N ILE A 395 -17.60 -19.19 -19.40
CA ILE A 395 -17.37 -19.72 -20.75
C ILE A 395 -17.52 -18.59 -21.77
N ARG A 396 -18.57 -17.78 -21.65
CA ARG A 396 -18.79 -16.62 -22.52
C ARG A 396 -17.63 -15.62 -22.46
N LEU A 397 -17.12 -15.35 -21.26
CA LEU A 397 -15.96 -14.48 -21.07
C LEU A 397 -14.69 -15.07 -21.68
N ALA A 398 -14.44 -16.37 -21.48
CA ALA A 398 -13.29 -17.05 -22.07
C ALA A 398 -13.35 -17.02 -23.61
N SER A 399 -14.53 -17.24 -24.19
CA SER A 399 -14.80 -17.14 -25.62
C SER A 399 -14.46 -15.75 -26.16
N LEU A 400 -14.99 -14.68 -25.56
CA LEU A 400 -14.69 -13.31 -25.99
C LEU A 400 -13.19 -12.98 -25.97
N ILE A 401 -12.48 -13.41 -24.92
CA ILE A 401 -11.03 -13.20 -24.80
C ILE A 401 -10.28 -14.01 -25.86
N ALA A 402 -10.64 -15.29 -26.04
CA ALA A 402 -10.00 -16.17 -27.00
C ALA A 402 -10.21 -15.69 -28.44
N MET A 403 -11.44 -15.35 -28.81
CA MET A 403 -11.76 -14.74 -30.11
C MET A 403 -10.85 -13.53 -30.38
N TRP A 404 -10.73 -12.62 -29.39
CA TRP A 404 -9.90 -11.43 -29.52
C TRP A 404 -8.41 -11.73 -29.71
N GLN A 405 -7.91 -12.79 -29.08
CA GLN A 405 -6.52 -13.23 -29.24
C GLN A 405 -6.26 -13.87 -30.60
N LEU A 406 -7.22 -14.64 -31.12
CA LEU A 406 -7.10 -15.36 -32.39
C LEU A 406 -7.33 -14.46 -33.61
N SER A 407 -8.30 -13.53 -33.54
CA SER A 407 -8.55 -12.54 -34.59
C SER A 407 -9.26 -11.30 -34.05
N LYS A 408 -8.53 -10.19 -33.94
CA LYS A 408 -9.12 -8.91 -33.49
C LYS A 408 -10.13 -8.35 -34.48
N VAL A 409 -9.87 -8.50 -35.78
CA VAL A 409 -10.72 -8.01 -36.86
C VAL A 409 -12.08 -8.71 -36.81
N ASP A 410 -12.09 -10.03 -36.71
CA ASP A 410 -13.33 -10.80 -36.66
C ASP A 410 -14.09 -10.65 -35.32
N THR A 411 -13.39 -10.22 -34.26
CA THR A 411 -13.99 -10.06 -32.91
C THR A 411 -14.52 -8.66 -32.65
N VAL A 412 -14.12 -7.64 -33.41
CA VAL A 412 -14.33 -6.24 -33.02
C VAL A 412 -15.80 -5.88 -32.80
N GLY A 413 -16.70 -6.38 -33.64
CA GLY A 413 -18.15 -6.22 -33.45
C GLY A 413 -18.63 -6.81 -32.12
N PHE A 414 -18.23 -8.05 -31.81
CA PHE A 414 -18.58 -8.70 -30.55
C PHE A 414 -18.05 -7.97 -29.31
N VAL A 415 -16.85 -7.36 -29.39
CA VAL A 415 -16.33 -6.52 -28.30
C VAL A 415 -17.16 -5.26 -28.11
N LEU A 416 -17.57 -4.61 -29.21
CA LEU A 416 -18.41 -3.41 -29.15
C LEU A 416 -19.78 -3.73 -28.54
N ASP A 417 -20.41 -4.83 -28.95
CA ASP A 417 -21.67 -5.31 -28.36
C ASP A 417 -21.50 -5.62 -26.86
N ALA A 418 -20.38 -6.25 -26.50
CA ALA A 418 -20.05 -6.59 -25.12
C ALA A 418 -19.88 -5.37 -24.19
N LEU A 419 -19.72 -4.15 -24.71
CA LEU A 419 -19.76 -2.92 -23.89
C LEU A 419 -21.14 -2.69 -23.25
N ASN A 420 -22.19 -3.23 -23.86
CA ASN A 420 -23.58 -3.13 -23.42
C ASN A 420 -24.06 -4.37 -22.66
N SER A 421 -23.21 -5.37 -22.47
CA SER A 421 -23.55 -6.60 -21.74
C SER A 421 -23.98 -6.33 -20.29
N ASP A 422 -25.04 -7.00 -19.86
CA ASP A 422 -25.51 -7.00 -18.46
C ASP A 422 -24.53 -7.70 -17.51
N LEU A 423 -23.70 -8.61 -18.03
CA LEU A 423 -22.66 -9.29 -17.25
C LEU A 423 -21.47 -8.35 -16.96
N PRO A 424 -21.22 -7.95 -15.69
CA PRO A 424 -20.23 -6.91 -15.39
C PRO A 424 -18.79 -7.27 -15.78
N LYS A 425 -18.42 -8.55 -15.68
CA LYS A 425 -17.08 -9.03 -16.05
C LYS A 425 -16.80 -8.96 -17.55
N ILE A 426 -17.83 -9.21 -18.37
CA ILE A 426 -17.74 -9.11 -19.84
C ILE A 426 -17.61 -7.65 -20.24
N LYS A 427 -18.51 -6.79 -19.74
CA LYS A 427 -18.45 -5.33 -19.94
C LYS A 427 -17.09 -4.75 -19.53
N LYS A 428 -16.58 -5.10 -18.34
CA LYS A 428 -15.25 -4.66 -17.88
C LYS A 428 -14.12 -5.16 -18.79
N THR A 429 -14.25 -6.36 -19.35
CA THR A 429 -13.25 -6.94 -20.26
C THR A 429 -13.28 -6.25 -21.61
N ALA A 430 -14.44 -6.06 -22.22
CA ALA A 430 -14.61 -5.31 -23.46
C ALA A 430 -14.01 -3.90 -23.35
N LYS A 431 -14.34 -3.16 -22.28
CA LYS A 431 -13.72 -1.85 -21.98
C LYS A 431 -12.19 -1.90 -21.99
N ARG A 432 -11.61 -2.93 -21.37
CA ARG A 432 -10.16 -3.11 -21.30
C ARG A 432 -9.55 -3.46 -22.65
N LEU A 433 -10.21 -4.28 -23.47
CA LEU A 433 -9.76 -4.63 -24.82
C LEU A 433 -9.74 -3.39 -25.73
N CYS A 434 -10.81 -2.58 -25.69
CA CYS A 434 -10.88 -1.32 -26.42
C CYS A 434 -9.81 -0.31 -25.99
N LYS A 435 -9.56 -0.17 -24.68
CA LYS A 435 -8.54 0.77 -24.15
C LYS A 435 -7.11 0.37 -24.50
N ARG A 436 -6.83 -0.91 -24.72
CA ARG A 436 -5.47 -1.43 -24.98
C ARG A 436 -5.12 -1.56 -26.46
N THR A 437 -6.09 -1.37 -27.34
CA THR A 437 -5.92 -1.62 -28.78
C THR A 437 -6.37 -0.43 -29.59
N ARG A 438 -5.57 -0.06 -30.59
CA ARG A 438 -5.90 1.00 -31.53
C ARG A 438 -6.42 0.38 -32.82
N MET A 439 -7.74 0.27 -32.95
CA MET A 439 -8.43 -0.21 -34.14
C MET A 439 -9.32 0.89 -34.72
N PRO A 440 -9.28 1.15 -36.04
CA PRO A 440 -10.14 2.14 -36.69
C PRO A 440 -11.62 1.95 -36.37
N ASP A 441 -12.10 0.70 -36.37
CA ASP A 441 -13.52 0.38 -36.12
C ASP A 441 -13.96 0.77 -34.71
N ILE A 442 -13.10 0.55 -33.71
CA ILE A 442 -13.35 0.97 -32.32
C ILE A 442 -13.35 2.49 -32.23
N LEU A 443 -12.40 3.18 -32.87
CA LEU A 443 -12.36 4.65 -32.87
C LEU A 443 -13.63 5.23 -33.50
N SER A 444 -14.05 4.68 -34.65
CA SER A 444 -15.26 5.07 -35.36
C SER A 444 -16.51 4.88 -34.48
N ALA A 445 -16.70 3.68 -33.93
CA ALA A 445 -17.81 3.39 -33.03
C ALA A 445 -17.82 4.28 -31.78
N MET A 446 -16.66 4.57 -31.18
CA MET A 446 -16.59 5.46 -30.02
C MET A 446 -16.91 6.91 -30.39
N LYS A 447 -16.52 7.39 -31.57
CA LYS A 447 -16.90 8.73 -32.03
C LYS A 447 -18.41 8.88 -32.19
N GLU A 448 -19.09 7.85 -32.68
CA GLU A 448 -20.56 7.84 -32.71
C GLU A 448 -21.16 7.77 -31.29
N ASN A 449 -20.58 6.99 -30.39
CA ASN A 449 -21.02 6.90 -28.99
C ASN A 449 -20.87 8.21 -28.20
N LEU A 450 -20.03 9.16 -28.64
CA LEU A 450 -20.00 10.51 -28.07
C LEU A 450 -21.31 11.28 -28.28
N LYS A 451 -22.16 10.85 -29.22
CA LYS A 451 -23.48 11.44 -29.50
C LYS A 451 -24.63 10.69 -28.82
N SER A 452 -24.34 9.68 -28.00
CA SER A 452 -25.34 8.87 -27.31
C SER A 452 -26.12 9.68 -26.28
N GLU A 453 -27.41 9.40 -26.11
CA GLU A 453 -28.23 9.97 -25.04
C GLU A 453 -27.74 9.54 -23.65
N ASP A 454 -27.14 8.36 -23.52
CA ASP A 454 -26.59 7.87 -22.25
C ASP A 454 -25.26 8.57 -21.90
N LEU A 455 -25.26 9.29 -20.79
CA LEU A 455 -24.10 9.99 -20.24
C LEU A 455 -22.93 9.04 -19.95
N ASN A 456 -23.21 7.81 -19.49
CA ASN A 456 -22.17 6.83 -19.17
C ASN A 456 -21.47 6.30 -20.43
N THR A 457 -22.24 6.09 -21.50
CA THR A 457 -21.72 5.71 -22.81
C THR A 457 -20.83 6.80 -23.40
N ARG A 458 -21.23 8.07 -23.30
CA ARG A 458 -20.39 9.22 -23.70
C ARG A 458 -19.07 9.28 -22.93
N ILE A 459 -19.11 9.15 -21.59
CA ILE A 459 -17.90 9.12 -20.74
C ILE A 459 -16.98 7.96 -21.14
N LEU A 460 -17.55 6.78 -21.35
CA LEU A 460 -16.77 5.61 -21.74
C LEU A 460 -16.10 5.78 -23.09
N ALA A 461 -16.84 6.29 -24.08
CA ALA A 461 -16.33 6.59 -25.41
C ALA A 461 -15.15 7.56 -25.33
N LEU A 462 -15.32 8.65 -24.58
CA LEU A 462 -14.27 9.65 -24.37
C LEU A 462 -13.00 9.03 -23.74
N GLN A 463 -13.16 8.19 -22.71
CA GLN A 463 -12.03 7.50 -22.08
C GLN A 463 -11.32 6.51 -23.02
N ILE A 464 -12.05 5.84 -23.92
CA ILE A 464 -11.45 4.94 -24.90
C ILE A 464 -10.69 5.73 -25.95
N ILE A 465 -11.29 6.78 -26.52
CA ILE A 465 -10.64 7.64 -27.53
C ILE A 465 -9.39 8.31 -26.96
N TYR A 466 -9.42 8.75 -25.70
CA TYR A 466 -8.23 9.27 -25.02
C TYR A 466 -7.06 8.27 -25.01
N GLY A 467 -7.33 6.96 -24.91
CA GLY A 467 -6.31 5.91 -24.98
C GLY A 467 -5.61 5.79 -26.34
N TYR A 468 -6.24 6.25 -27.42
CA TYR A 468 -5.61 6.33 -28.74
C TYR A 468 -4.53 7.43 -28.76
N GLY A 469 -4.71 8.48 -27.96
CA GLY A 469 -3.81 9.63 -27.90
C GLY A 469 -3.86 10.46 -29.18
N GLY A 470 -2.82 11.28 -29.38
CA GLY A 470 -2.72 12.11 -30.58
C GLY A 470 -3.80 13.19 -30.67
N TRP A 471 -3.98 13.68 -31.90
CA TRP A 471 -4.97 14.69 -32.25
C TRP A 471 -6.41 14.19 -32.16
N GLN A 472 -6.64 12.89 -32.38
CA GLN A 472 -7.98 12.27 -32.26
C GLN A 472 -8.49 12.33 -30.82
N ALA A 473 -7.60 12.12 -29.83
CA ALA A 473 -7.93 12.32 -28.43
C ALA A 473 -8.29 13.78 -28.12
N LEU A 474 -7.49 14.74 -28.62
CA LEU A 474 -7.77 16.16 -28.40
C LEU A 474 -9.11 16.57 -29.02
N GLN A 475 -9.37 16.19 -30.27
CA GLN A 475 -10.62 16.45 -30.98
C GLN A 475 -11.83 15.99 -30.16
N ALA A 476 -11.82 14.75 -29.66
CA ALA A 476 -12.91 14.21 -28.85
C ALA A 476 -13.06 14.92 -27.50
N ILE A 477 -11.95 15.29 -26.84
CA ILE A 477 -11.97 16.04 -25.59
C ILE A 477 -12.59 17.42 -25.79
N LEU A 478 -12.15 18.16 -26.80
CA LEU A 478 -12.69 19.49 -27.08
C LEU A 478 -14.14 19.44 -27.57
N TYR A 479 -14.50 18.43 -28.37
CA TYR A 479 -15.89 18.15 -28.72
C TYR A 479 -16.75 18.05 -27.46
N ALA A 480 -16.34 17.20 -26.51
CA ALA A 480 -17.08 16.99 -25.26
C ALA A 480 -17.17 18.27 -24.43
N ILE A 481 -16.07 19.02 -24.25
CA ILE A 481 -16.10 20.28 -23.50
C ILE A 481 -17.04 21.30 -24.16
N SER A 482 -17.05 21.40 -25.50
CA SER A 482 -17.81 22.45 -26.21
C SER A 482 -19.33 22.27 -26.21
N ARG A 483 -19.82 21.04 -25.98
CA ARG A 483 -21.21 20.62 -26.22
C ARG A 483 -21.90 19.92 -25.05
N GLU A 484 -21.14 19.35 -24.12
CA GLU A 484 -21.70 18.46 -23.11
C GLU A 484 -21.96 19.15 -21.77
N GLN A 485 -22.85 18.55 -20.98
CA GLN A 485 -23.14 18.97 -19.60
C GLN A 485 -22.46 18.02 -18.60
N GLU A 486 -22.57 18.34 -17.30
CA GLU A 486 -22.12 17.42 -16.26
C GLU A 486 -22.91 16.10 -16.32
N PRO A 487 -22.27 14.94 -16.07
CA PRO A 487 -20.88 14.74 -15.62
C PRO A 487 -19.83 14.59 -16.73
N VAL A 488 -20.23 14.60 -18.01
CA VAL A 488 -19.32 14.37 -19.15
C VAL A 488 -18.29 15.51 -19.26
N LEU A 489 -18.73 16.75 -19.02
CA LEU A 489 -17.88 17.95 -19.02
C LEU A 489 -16.71 17.85 -18.03
N SER A 490 -16.97 17.42 -16.79
CA SER A 490 -15.92 17.24 -15.77
C SER A 490 -14.87 16.19 -16.17
N GLU A 491 -15.30 15.05 -16.70
CA GLU A 491 -14.36 14.03 -17.17
C GLU A 491 -13.53 14.53 -18.36
N ALA A 492 -14.14 15.27 -19.29
CA ALA A 492 -13.42 15.86 -20.41
C ALA A 492 -12.33 16.85 -19.96
N ARG A 493 -12.62 17.71 -18.98
CA ARG A 493 -11.63 18.61 -18.37
C ARG A 493 -10.48 17.84 -17.70
N ASN A 494 -10.80 16.78 -16.97
CA ASN A 494 -9.80 15.90 -16.34
C ASN A 494 -8.88 15.26 -17.38
N LEU A 495 -9.45 14.75 -18.48
CA LEU A 495 -8.69 14.15 -19.56
C LEU A 495 -7.84 15.17 -20.31
N LEU A 496 -8.32 16.41 -20.50
CA LEU A 496 -7.53 17.51 -21.09
C LEU A 496 -6.27 17.79 -20.26
N ASN A 497 -6.42 17.94 -18.94
CA ASN A 497 -5.28 18.18 -18.03
C ASN A 497 -4.27 17.02 -18.04
N LYS A 498 -4.72 15.78 -18.25
CA LYS A 498 -3.83 14.61 -18.39
C LYS A 498 -3.18 14.52 -19.79
N TRP A 499 -3.84 15.06 -20.81
CA TRP A 499 -3.37 15.07 -22.18
C TRP A 499 -2.30 16.14 -22.41
N LEU A 500 -2.48 17.34 -21.87
CA LEU A 500 -1.60 18.50 -22.10
C LEU A 500 -0.11 18.22 -21.86
N PRO A 501 0.32 17.62 -20.74
CA PRO A 501 1.74 17.29 -20.54
C PRO A 501 2.31 16.32 -21.60
N LYS A 502 1.46 15.46 -22.17
CA LYS A 502 1.83 14.48 -23.19
C LYS A 502 1.89 15.08 -24.60
N SER A 503 1.31 16.26 -24.81
CA SER A 503 1.30 16.93 -26.12
C SER A 503 2.70 17.26 -26.65
N THR A 504 3.68 17.38 -25.76
CA THR A 504 5.11 17.56 -26.09
C THR A 504 5.68 16.45 -26.96
N SER A 505 5.08 15.25 -26.91
CA SER A 505 5.46 14.07 -27.71
C SER A 505 4.77 13.99 -29.09
N LEU A 506 3.99 15.01 -29.49
CA LEU A 506 3.36 15.07 -30.81
C LEU A 506 4.35 15.63 -31.84
N TYR A 507 4.75 14.76 -32.77
CA TYR A 507 5.67 15.09 -33.86
C TYR A 507 4.97 15.23 -35.23
N SER A 508 3.68 14.89 -35.30
CA SER A 508 2.88 15.00 -36.53
C SER A 508 1.79 16.06 -36.38
N LYS A 509 1.39 16.65 -37.50
CA LYS A 509 0.24 17.56 -37.61
C LYS A 509 -1.07 16.76 -37.74
N PRO A 510 -2.21 17.29 -37.29
CA PRO A 510 -3.51 16.69 -37.59
C PRO A 510 -3.79 16.76 -39.11
N ASP A 511 -4.66 15.89 -39.61
CA ASP A 511 -5.20 16.07 -40.95
C ASP A 511 -6.09 17.34 -41.00
N ARG A 512 -6.30 17.89 -42.21
CA ARG A 512 -7.01 19.16 -42.39
C ARG A 512 -8.42 19.17 -41.80
N ALA A 513 -9.12 18.03 -41.81
CA ALA A 513 -10.49 17.95 -41.27
C ALA A 513 -10.46 17.97 -39.74
N THR A 514 -9.61 17.14 -39.12
CA THR A 514 -9.40 17.11 -37.68
C THR A 514 -8.91 18.47 -37.14
N GLU A 515 -7.98 19.12 -37.85
CA GLU A 515 -7.48 20.45 -37.49
C GLU A 515 -8.60 21.49 -37.44
N LYS A 516 -9.40 21.56 -38.51
CA LYS A 516 -10.51 22.52 -38.62
C LYS A 516 -11.52 22.34 -37.49
N GLU A 517 -11.85 21.09 -37.14
CA GLU A 517 -12.76 20.81 -36.03
C GLU A 517 -12.17 21.21 -34.67
N ILE A 518 -10.89 20.89 -34.42
CA ILE A 518 -10.20 21.28 -33.18
C ILE A 518 -10.22 22.79 -32.99
N ILE A 519 -9.94 23.56 -34.06
CA ILE A 519 -9.95 25.04 -34.01
C ILE A 519 -11.35 25.55 -33.68
N ASN A 520 -12.38 25.03 -34.36
CA ASN A 520 -13.76 25.43 -34.12
C ASN A 520 -14.23 25.13 -32.68
N PHE A 521 -13.88 23.96 -32.12
CA PHE A 521 -14.18 23.64 -30.74
C PHE A 521 -13.41 24.53 -29.76
N TYR A 522 -12.12 24.79 -30.03
CA TYR A 522 -11.30 25.69 -29.22
C TYR A 522 -11.92 27.09 -29.15
N GLU A 523 -12.30 27.69 -30.28
CA GLU A 523 -12.94 29.01 -30.33
C GLU A 523 -14.25 29.03 -29.54
N THR A 524 -15.08 27.98 -29.69
CA THR A 524 -16.33 27.82 -28.92
C THR A 524 -16.07 27.77 -27.42
N ILE A 525 -15.04 27.04 -26.99
CA ILE A 525 -14.65 26.89 -25.58
C ILE A 525 -14.14 28.21 -25.01
N CYS A 526 -13.34 28.96 -25.78
CA CYS A 526 -12.87 30.31 -25.41
C CYS A 526 -14.05 31.25 -25.19
N LEU A 527 -15.00 31.30 -26.14
CA LEU A 527 -16.17 32.18 -26.06
C LEU A 527 -17.06 31.87 -24.86
N LYS A 528 -17.23 30.59 -24.52
CA LYS A 528 -18.10 30.14 -23.42
C LYS A 528 -17.40 30.08 -22.05
N GLY A 529 -16.09 30.33 -21.97
CA GLY A 529 -15.33 30.29 -20.71
C GLY A 529 -15.33 28.90 -20.03
N LEU A 530 -15.29 27.81 -20.80
CA LEU A 530 -15.53 26.45 -20.27
C LEU A 530 -14.32 25.78 -19.63
N ILE A 531 -13.13 26.36 -19.73
CA ILE A 531 -11.90 25.89 -19.08
C ILE A 531 -11.10 27.09 -18.57
N SER A 532 -10.16 26.87 -17.64
CA SER A 532 -9.39 27.96 -17.02
C SER A 532 -8.42 28.62 -18.01
N GLU A 533 -8.11 29.90 -17.78
CA GLU A 533 -7.19 30.67 -18.63
C GLU A 533 -5.81 30.02 -18.76
N ASN A 534 -5.29 29.39 -17.70
CA ASN A 534 -4.00 28.71 -17.76
C ASN A 534 -4.03 27.54 -18.76
N VAL A 535 -5.09 26.73 -18.70
CA VAL A 535 -5.29 25.60 -19.62
C VAL A 535 -5.49 26.10 -21.06
N LEU A 536 -6.19 27.24 -21.25
CA LEU A 536 -6.32 27.87 -22.56
C LEU A 536 -4.98 28.31 -23.16
N LYS A 537 -4.10 28.92 -22.35
CA LYS A 537 -2.76 29.35 -22.79
C LYS A 537 -1.90 28.17 -23.20
N GLU A 538 -1.89 27.11 -22.40
CA GLU A 538 -1.16 25.88 -22.72
C GLU A 538 -1.70 25.22 -24.00
N LEU A 539 -3.03 25.13 -24.14
CA LEU A 539 -3.65 24.57 -25.35
C LEU A 539 -3.35 25.42 -26.59
N GLN A 540 -3.42 26.75 -26.48
CA GLN A 540 -3.08 27.67 -27.56
C GLN A 540 -1.62 27.51 -27.99
N PHE A 541 -0.69 27.40 -27.04
CA PHE A 541 0.71 27.15 -27.33
C PHE A 541 0.90 25.85 -28.12
N VAL A 542 0.23 24.76 -27.72
CA VAL A 542 0.27 23.49 -28.47
C VAL A 542 -0.29 23.65 -29.89
N LEU A 543 -1.43 24.33 -30.03
CA LEU A 543 -2.07 24.55 -31.32
C LEU A 543 -1.27 25.47 -32.26
N VAL A 544 -0.47 26.40 -31.74
CA VAL A 544 0.37 27.31 -32.55
C VAL A 544 1.71 26.67 -32.89
N THR A 545 2.37 26.01 -31.93
CA THR A 545 3.73 25.49 -32.10
C THR A 545 3.80 24.15 -32.83
N ARG A 546 2.70 23.39 -32.84
CA ARG A 546 2.62 22.06 -33.49
C ARG A 546 1.70 22.04 -34.72
N ARG A 547 1.31 23.22 -35.20
CA ARG A 547 0.56 23.46 -36.43
C ARG A 547 1.41 23.38 -37.68
#